data_AF-A0A0C3IN66-F1
#
_entry.id   AF-A0A0C3IN66-F1
#
_cell.length_a   1.000
_cell.length_b   1.000
_cell.length_c   1.000
_cell.angle_alpha   90.00
_cell.angle_beta   90.00
_cell.angle_gamma   90.00
#
_symmetry.space_group_name_H-M   'P 1'
#
loop_
_entity.id
_entity.type
_entity.pdbx_description
1 polymer ?
#
loop_
_entity_poly.entity_id
_entity_poly.type
_entity_poly.pdbx_seq_one_letter_code
_entity_poly.pdbx_strand_id
1 'polypeptide(L)' 'MLAENLENWAQQERQEGEKLGIVKGEKLGIEKTARNLLKLGVLSDEQIAEATGLALNEVVKLRLEGKR' A
#
# COMPACT_ATOMS: atom_id res chain seq x y z
N MET A 1 -22.76 -18.80 26.33
CA MET A 1 -22.30 -19.82 25.34
C MET A 1 -22.55 -19.39 23.89
N LEU A 2 -23.74 -19.51 23.29
CA LEU A 2 -23.91 -19.18 21.85
C LEU A 2 -23.77 -17.67 21.54
N ALA A 3 -24.32 -16.81 22.39
CA ALA A 3 -24.24 -15.36 22.24
C ALA A 3 -22.80 -14.82 22.38
N GLU A 4 -22.05 -15.30 23.38
CA GLU A 4 -20.63 -14.96 23.56
C GLU A 4 -19.78 -15.44 22.38
N ASN A 5 -20.06 -16.62 21.81
CA ASN A 5 -19.35 -17.12 20.64
C ASN A 5 -19.59 -16.22 19.41
N LEU A 6 -20.82 -15.73 19.22
CA LEU A 6 -21.15 -14.81 18.13
C LEU A 6 -20.49 -13.45 18.31
N GLU A 7 -20.45 -12.93 19.54
CA GLU A 7 -19.76 -11.67 19.84
C GLU A 7 -18.26 -11.78 19.59
N ASN A 8 -17.64 -12.89 20.03
CA ASN A 8 -16.22 -13.15 19.80
C ASN A 8 -15.90 -13.24 18.29
N TRP A 9 -16.73 -13.93 17.50
CA TRP A 9 -16.56 -13.96 16.04
C TRP A 9 -16.71 -12.58 15.41
N ALA A 10 -17.73 -11.81 15.81
CA ALA A 10 -17.90 -10.45 15.29
C ALA A 10 -16.73 -9.52 15.65
N GLN A 11 -16.12 -9.69 16.83
CA GLN A 11 -14.90 -8.96 17.20
C GLN A 11 -13.70 -9.39 16.35
N GLN A 12 -13.53 -10.69 16.13
CA GLN A 12 -12.43 -11.22 15.33
C GLN A 12 -12.51 -10.73 13.88
N GLU A 13 -13.68 -10.81 13.24
CA GLU A 13 -13.90 -10.32 11.88
C GLU A 13 -13.60 -8.82 11.74
N ARG A 14 -13.99 -8.01 12.75
CA ARG A 14 -13.64 -6.58 12.76
C ARG A 14 -12.13 -6.36 12.83
N GLN A 15 -11.43 -7.08 13.71
CA GLN A 15 -9.98 -6.94 13.85
C GLN A 15 -9.23 -7.39 12.58
N GLU A 16 -9.68 -8.48 11.95
CA GLU A 16 -9.12 -8.95 10.70
C GLU A 16 -9.38 -7.96 9.56
N GLY A 17 -10.59 -7.42 9.47
CA GLY A 17 -10.95 -6.38 8.50
C GLY A 17 -10.14 -5.10 8.66
N GLU A 18 -9.92 -4.65 9.90
CA GLU A 18 -9.09 -3.48 10.21
C GLU A 18 -7.63 -3.70 9.80
N LYS A 19 -7.04 -4.84 10.18
CA LYS A 19 -5.67 -5.21 9.80
C LYS A 19 -5.51 -5.27 8.28
N LEU A 20 -6.44 -5.91 7.58
CA LEU A 20 -6.41 -6.00 6.12
C LEU A 20 -6.54 -4.62 5.47
N GLY A 21 -7.42 -3.77 6.02
CA GLY A 21 -7.61 -2.39 5.59
C GLY A 21 -6.34 -1.56 5.71
N ILE A 22 -5.64 -1.66 6.84
CA ILE A 22 -4.37 -0.96 7.08
C ILE A 22 -3.30 -1.42 6.08
N VAL A 23 -3.07 -2.74 5.95
CA VAL A 23 -2.05 -3.28 5.03
C VAL A 23 -2.34 -2.90 3.58
N LYS A 24 -3.60 -3.00 3.15
CA LYS A 24 -4.01 -2.60 1.79
C LYS A 24 -3.86 -1.09 1.59
N GLY A 25 -4.25 -0.29 2.57
CA GLY A 25 -4.16 1.17 2.54
C GLY A 25 -2.72 1.66 2.45
N GLU A 26 -1.81 1.07 3.24
CA GLU A 26 -0.39 1.37 3.23
C GLU A 26 0.22 1.07 1.85
N LYS A 27 -0.03 -0.12 1.30
CA LYS A 27 0.46 -0.50 -0.04
C LYS A 27 -0.03 0.45 -1.12
N LEU A 28 -1.33 0.77 -1.13
CA LEU A 28 -1.91 1.70 -2.11
C LEU A 28 -1.37 3.13 -1.94
N GLY A 29 -1.15 3.56 -0.69
CA GLY A 29 -0.59 4.88 -0.37
C GLY A 29 0.85 5.04 -0.85
N ILE A 30 1.69 4.03 -0.61
CA ILE A 30 3.08 3.99 -1.07
C ILE A 30 3.13 4.06 -2.60
N GLU A 31 2.35 3.21 -3.30
CA GLU A 31 2.32 3.20 -4.77
C GLU A 31 1.82 4.54 -5.34
N LYS A 32 0.75 5.10 -4.77
CA LYS A 32 0.22 6.42 -5.18
C LYS A 32 1.27 7.52 -5.00
N THR A 33 2.02 7.48 -3.91
CA THR A 33 3.10 8.43 -3.63
C THR A 33 4.22 8.31 -4.67
N ALA A 34 4.69 7.09 -4.96
CA ALA A 34 5.69 6.85 -6.00
C ALA A 34 5.24 7.37 -7.38
N ARG A 35 3.99 7.10 -7.77
CA ARG A 35 3.43 7.60 -9.04
C ARG A 35 3.38 9.13 -9.11
N ASN A 36 3.05 9.79 -8.00
CA ASN A 36 3.07 11.25 -7.94
C ASN A 36 4.49 11.81 -8.07
N LEU A 37 5.47 11.23 -7.39
CA LEU A 37 6.88 11.64 -7.49
C LEU A 37 7.42 11.44 -8.92
N LEU A 38 7.11 10.30 -9.55
CA LEU A 38 7.45 10.05 -10.96
C LEU A 38 6.85 11.12 -11.88
N LYS A 39 5.58 11.50 -11.65
CA LYS A 39 4.90 12.53 -12.44
C LYS A 39 5.53 13.92 -12.26
N LEU A 40 6.05 14.24 -11.06
CA LEU A 40 6.77 15.48 -10.83
C LEU A 40 8.09 15.54 -11.62
N GLY A 41 8.72 14.39 -11.88
CA GLY A 41 9.89 14.28 -12.76
C GLY A 41 11.17 14.90 -12.20
N VAL A 42 11.20 15.24 -10.91
CA VAL A 42 12.33 15.90 -10.25
C VAL A 42 13.31 14.95 -9.57
N LEU A 43 12.89 13.70 -9.31
CA LEU A 43 13.69 12.68 -8.62
C LEU A 43 14.09 11.54 -9.58
N SER A 44 15.24 10.92 -9.32
CA SER A 44 15.64 9.66 -9.95
C SER A 44 14.82 8.48 -9.42
N ASP A 45 14.85 7.34 -10.11
CA ASP A 45 14.14 6.14 -9.65
C ASP A 45 14.71 5.60 -8.32
N GLU A 46 16.01 5.76 -8.09
CA GLU A 46 16.68 5.41 -6.83
C GLU A 46 16.21 6.29 -5.67
N GLN A 47 16.10 7.60 -5.89
CA GLN A 47 15.60 8.53 -4.87
C GLN A 47 14.14 8.28 -4.52
N ILE A 48 13.32 7.89 -5.50
CA ILE A 48 11.91 7.53 -5.27
C ILE A 48 11.84 6.21 -4.50
N ALA A 49 12.65 5.22 -4.86
CA ALA A 49 12.75 3.95 -4.13
C ALA A 49 13.11 4.18 -2.66
N GLU A 50 14.12 5.00 -2.39
CA GLU A 50 14.52 5.39 -1.05
C GLU A 50 13.39 6.12 -0.29
N ALA A 51 12.78 7.13 -0.91
CA ALA A 51 11.75 7.95 -0.25
C ALA A 51 10.44 7.20 0.04
N THR A 52 10.14 6.15 -0.71
CA THR A 52 8.89 5.38 -0.60
C THR A 52 9.07 4.02 0.06
N GLY A 53 10.31 3.56 0.24
CA GLY A 53 10.62 2.21 0.71
C GLY A 53 10.33 1.11 -0.33
N LEU A 54 10.01 1.46 -1.58
CA LEU A 54 9.84 0.50 -2.67
C LEU A 54 11.18 -0.03 -3.15
N ALA A 55 11.17 -1.24 -3.70
CA ALA A 55 12.34 -1.72 -4.42
C ALA A 55 12.50 -0.95 -5.76
N LEU A 56 13.75 -0.73 -6.18
CA LEU A 56 14.05 0.03 -7.41
C LEU A 56 13.32 -0.54 -8.65
N ASN A 57 13.25 -1.86 -8.76
CA ASN A 57 12.54 -2.54 -9.86
C ASN A 57 11.02 -2.26 -9.86
N GLU A 58 10.41 -2.06 -8.69
CA GLU A 58 9.00 -1.67 -8.59
C GLU A 58 8.79 -0.25 -9.11
N VAL A 59 9.66 0.68 -8.73
CA VAL A 59 9.61 2.07 -9.23
C VAL A 59 9.79 2.12 -10.75
N VAL A 60 10.77 1.39 -11.29
CA VAL A 60 11.00 1.30 -12.74
C VAL A 60 9.76 0.75 -13.46
N LYS A 61 9.12 -0.28 -12.90
CA LYS A 61 7.87 -0.84 -13.46
C LYS A 61 6.75 0.21 -13.48
N LEU A 62 6.55 0.95 -12.38
CA LEU A 62 5.55 2.01 -12.29
C LEU A 62 5.79 3.12 -13.33
N ARG A 63 7.06 3.48 -13.59
CA ARG A 63 7.44 4.45 -14.62
C ARG A 63 7.08 3.98 -16.03
N LEU A 64 7.25 2.70 -16.33
CA LEU A 64 6.89 2.12 -17.63
C LEU A 64 5.37 2.06 -17.84
N GLU A 65 4.61 1.74 -16.78
CA GLU A 65 3.15 1.71 -16.83
C GLU A 65 2.55 3.09 -17.12
N GLY A 66 3.13 4.17 -16.58
CA GLY A 66 2.66 5.55 -16.81
C GLY A 66 3.01 6.15 -18.17
N LYS A 67 3.78 5.45 -19.00
CA LYS A 67 4.16 5.88 -20.36
C LYS A 67 3.29 5.26 -21.46
N ARG A 68 2.36 4.36 -21.12
CA ARG A 68 1.35 3.81 -22.03
C ARG A 68 0.14 4.73 -22.09
#